data_AF-A0A9D7P5Z5-F1
#
_entry.id   AF-A0A9D7P5Z5-F1
#
_cell.length_a   1.000
_cell.length_b   1.000
_cell.length_c   1.000
_cell.angle_alpha   90.00
_cell.angle_beta   90.00
_cell.angle_gamma   90.00
#
_symmetry.space_group_name_H-M   'P 1'
#
loop_
_entity.id
_entity.type
_entity.pdbx_description
1 polymer ?
#
loop_
_entity_poly.entity_id
_entity_poly.type
_entity_poly.pdbx_seq_one_letter_code
_entity_poly.pdbx_strand_id
1 'polypeptide(L)'
;FWALGLTYPTSIEGTSTPWGMDNKNNPASFPLSTKVVYKFPARGSQPPVKLTWADGGLMPDRPDVLPDNVLLDRGGGVIFYGKKGILMHETYGSNPKLYPESLMEVALKVPKTYPRIESDPKVSPKHRMNWAHAIMGKAKATCPFEYASRLTETMLLGVVALKTGQGKRILYDGASGTITNVAEANQYLKREYRTGWSL
;
A
#
# COMPACT_ATOMS: atom_id res chain seq x y z
N PHE A 1 4.91 -3.01 2.72
CA PHE A 1 4.58 -4.33 2.15
C PHE A 1 5.76 -5.30 2.25
N TRP A 2 6.82 -5.15 1.44
CA TRP A 2 8.00 -6.03 1.46
C TRP A 2 8.70 -6.13 2.83
N ALA A 3 9.01 -5.00 3.48
CA ALA A 3 9.74 -4.98 4.75
C ALA A 3 8.98 -5.68 5.89
N LEU A 4 7.66 -5.80 5.77
CA LEU A 4 6.82 -6.52 6.72
C LEU A 4 6.54 -7.95 6.26
N GLY A 5 6.97 -8.38 5.07
CA GLY A 5 6.67 -9.71 4.54
C GLY A 5 5.17 -9.97 4.31
N LEU A 6 4.40 -8.94 3.93
CA LEU A 6 2.96 -9.09 3.69
C LEU A 6 2.69 -9.90 2.41
N THR A 7 1.61 -10.68 2.46
CA THR A 7 0.98 -11.32 1.29
C THR A 7 -0.38 -10.67 1.03
N TYR A 8 -1.48 -11.37 1.25
CA TYR A 8 -2.83 -10.86 1.03
C TYR A 8 -3.50 -10.48 2.35
N PRO A 9 -4.33 -9.42 2.34
CA PRO A 9 -5.22 -9.13 3.46
C PRO A 9 -6.35 -10.16 3.50
N THR A 10 -6.81 -10.52 4.69
CA THR A 10 -7.96 -11.40 4.90
C THR A 10 -9.27 -10.62 5.05
N SER A 11 -9.17 -9.32 5.33
CA SER A 11 -10.32 -8.43 5.47
C SER A 11 -9.99 -7.03 4.97
N ILE A 12 -10.91 -6.45 4.21
CA ILE A 12 -10.83 -5.12 3.63
C ILE A 12 -12.15 -4.40 3.86
N GLU A 13 -12.09 -3.13 4.25
CA GLU A 13 -13.25 -2.28 4.48
C GLU A 13 -12.92 -0.86 4.03
N GLY A 14 -13.80 -0.24 3.24
CA GLY A 14 -13.56 1.08 2.65
C GLY A 14 -14.69 2.05 2.94
N THR A 15 -14.33 3.31 3.17
CA THR A 15 -15.24 4.46 3.22
C THR A 15 -14.69 5.57 2.34
N SER A 16 -15.54 6.46 1.85
CA SER A 16 -15.14 7.57 1.00
C SER A 16 -16.10 8.75 1.11
N THR A 17 -15.73 9.87 0.50
CA THR A 17 -16.71 10.89 0.10
C THR A 17 -17.73 10.29 -0.89
N PRO A 18 -18.83 10.99 -1.19
CA PRO A 18 -19.74 10.57 -2.26
C PRO A 18 -18.99 10.34 -3.58
N TRP A 19 -19.49 9.39 -4.35
CA TRP A 19 -19.03 9.15 -5.71
C TRP A 19 -19.54 10.26 -6.62
N GLY A 20 -18.79 10.59 -7.67
CA GLY A 20 -19.31 11.47 -8.70
C GLY A 20 -20.37 10.74 -9.51
N MET A 21 -21.53 11.36 -9.68
CA MET A 21 -22.69 10.77 -10.36
C MET A 21 -22.96 11.51 -11.68
N ASP A 22 -23.42 10.79 -12.71
CA ASP A 22 -23.97 11.41 -13.91
C ASP A 22 -25.41 11.92 -13.68
N ASN A 23 -26.02 12.50 -14.72
CA ASN A 23 -27.40 13.01 -14.68
C ASN A 23 -28.48 11.93 -14.54
N LYS A 24 -28.11 10.65 -14.64
CA LYS A 24 -28.99 9.48 -14.43
C LYS A 24 -28.70 8.78 -13.10
N ASN A 25 -27.89 9.39 -12.24
CA ASN A 25 -27.48 8.84 -10.96
C ASN A 25 -26.69 7.52 -11.08
N ASN A 26 -25.90 7.36 -12.16
CA ASN A 26 -24.89 6.31 -12.26
C ASN A 26 -23.52 6.84 -11.82
N PRO A 27 -22.66 6.00 -11.21
CA PRO A 27 -21.28 6.39 -10.90
C PRO A 27 -20.50 6.77 -12.17
N ALA A 28 -20.02 8.00 -12.22
CA ALA A 28 -19.27 8.57 -13.33
C ALA A 28 -17.81 8.85 -12.98
N SER A 29 -17.50 9.06 -11.71
CA SER A 29 -16.11 9.22 -11.23
C SER A 29 -15.92 8.64 -9.83
N PHE A 30 -14.66 8.39 -9.48
CA PHE A 30 -14.28 7.95 -8.14
C PHE A 30 -14.44 9.09 -7.12
N PRO A 31 -14.60 8.75 -5.83
CA PRO A 31 -14.60 9.72 -4.74
C PRO A 31 -13.32 10.58 -4.69
N LEU A 32 -13.44 11.80 -4.15
CA LEU A 32 -12.30 12.69 -3.94
C LEU A 32 -11.37 12.22 -2.82
N SER A 33 -11.93 11.59 -1.78
CA SER A 33 -11.18 11.09 -0.63
C SER A 33 -11.68 9.72 -0.22
N THR A 34 -10.76 8.86 0.18
CA THR A 34 -11.02 7.50 0.62
C THR A 34 -10.26 7.19 1.90
N LYS A 35 -10.81 6.27 2.68
CA LYS A 35 -10.14 5.60 3.79
C LYS A 35 -10.39 4.10 3.65
N VAL A 36 -9.32 3.32 3.56
CA VAL A 36 -9.43 1.86 3.41
C VAL A 36 -8.60 1.18 4.51
N VAL A 37 -9.22 0.24 5.20
CA VAL A 37 -8.57 -0.57 6.23
C VAL A 37 -8.35 -1.98 5.67
N TYR A 38 -7.10 -2.41 5.67
CA TYR A 38 -6.70 -3.77 5.34
C TYR A 38 -6.21 -4.47 6.60
N LYS A 39 -6.67 -5.70 6.83
CA LYS A 39 -6.18 -6.57 7.90
C LYS A 39 -5.41 -7.72 7.28
N PHE A 40 -4.13 -7.80 7.59
CA PHE A 40 -3.26 -8.92 7.24
C PHE A 40 -3.14 -9.86 8.43
N PRO A 41 -3.17 -11.18 8.19
CA PRO A 41 -3.04 -12.16 9.25
C PRO A 41 -1.61 -12.16 9.83
N ALA A 42 -1.45 -12.84 10.96
CA ALA A 42 -0.13 -13.22 11.46
C ALA A 42 0.60 -14.08 10.42
N ARG A 43 1.94 -14.04 10.44
CA ARG A 43 2.79 -14.77 9.48
C ARG A 43 4.07 -15.24 10.16
N GLY A 44 4.15 -16.54 10.41
CA GLY A 44 5.18 -17.10 11.28
C GLY A 44 5.13 -16.46 12.67
N SER A 45 6.26 -15.93 13.15
CA SER A 45 6.37 -15.22 14.43
C SER A 45 5.95 -13.74 14.37
N GLN A 46 5.61 -13.20 13.19
CA GLN A 46 5.19 -11.81 13.06
C GLN A 46 3.69 -11.63 13.34
N PRO A 47 3.30 -10.60 14.13
CA PRO A 47 1.90 -10.37 14.48
C PRO A 47 1.08 -9.90 13.26
N PRO A 48 -0.27 -9.97 13.35
CA PRO A 48 -1.14 -9.41 12.33
C PRO A 48 -0.89 -7.92 12.14
N VAL A 49 -1.14 -7.41 10.93
CA VAL A 49 -0.93 -6.01 10.57
C VAL A 49 -2.25 -5.38 10.15
N LYS A 50 -2.59 -4.25 10.77
CA LYS A 50 -3.63 -3.35 10.29
C LYS A 50 -2.97 -2.25 9.47
N LEU A 51 -3.32 -2.14 8.19
CA LEU A 51 -2.91 -1.04 7.32
C LEU A 51 -4.11 -0.15 7.08
N THR A 52 -3.99 1.13 7.40
CA THR A 52 -4.99 2.15 7.04
C THR A 52 -4.41 3.00 5.93
N TRP A 53 -5.07 3.01 4.77
CA TRP A 53 -4.84 3.95 3.68
C TRP A 53 -5.81 5.11 3.83
N ALA A 54 -5.35 6.34 3.68
CA ALA A 54 -6.17 7.54 3.63
C ALA A 54 -5.61 8.49 2.56
N ASP A 55 -6.49 9.09 1.76
CA ASP A 55 -6.11 10.03 0.71
C ASP A 55 -7.14 11.18 0.57
N GLY A 56 -6.96 12.02 -0.45
CA GLY A 56 -7.87 13.15 -0.72
C GLY A 56 -7.88 14.21 0.38
N GLY A 57 -6.74 14.44 1.02
CA GLY A 57 -6.57 15.40 2.11
C GLY A 57 -6.90 14.85 3.52
N LEU A 58 -7.39 13.60 3.61
CA LEU A 58 -7.53 12.91 4.89
C LEU A 58 -6.15 12.54 5.43
N MET A 59 -5.92 12.86 6.70
CA MET A 59 -4.68 12.52 7.42
C MET A 59 -4.95 11.38 8.41
N PRO A 60 -3.94 10.55 8.72
CA PRO A 60 -4.06 9.61 9.83
C PRO A 60 -4.14 10.38 11.16
N ASP A 61 -4.62 9.69 12.19
CA ASP A 61 -4.55 10.20 13.56
C ASP A 61 -3.08 10.47 13.91
N ARG A 62 -2.83 11.63 14.53
CA ARG A 62 -1.50 12.03 14.95
C ARG A 62 -1.00 11.04 16.03
N PRO A 63 0.18 10.42 15.87
CA PRO A 63 0.73 9.59 16.93
C PRO A 63 1.08 10.41 18.18
N ASP A 64 0.70 9.94 19.37
CA ASP A 64 0.97 10.65 20.64
C ASP A 64 2.47 10.85 20.92
N VAL A 65 3.32 9.97 20.38
CA VAL A 65 4.79 10.06 20.54
C VAL A 65 5.44 11.13 19.65
N LEU A 66 4.68 11.76 18.75
CA LEU A 66 5.19 12.73 17.78
C LEU A 66 5.20 14.14 18.41
N PRO A 67 6.38 14.79 18.59
CA PRO A 67 6.46 16.12 19.19
C PRO A 67 5.64 17.16 18.43
N ASP A 68 4.90 18.04 19.11
CA ASP A 68 3.89 18.94 18.52
C ASP A 68 4.38 19.80 17.35
N ASN A 69 5.66 20.17 17.36
CA ASN A 69 6.29 20.95 16.29
C ASN A 69 6.60 20.14 15.01
N VAL A 70 6.50 18.81 15.06
CA VAL A 70 6.70 17.94 13.89
C VAL A 70 5.37 17.78 13.16
N LEU A 71 5.32 18.25 11.91
CA LEU A 71 4.14 18.14 11.04
C LEU A 71 4.15 16.83 10.24
N LEU A 72 2.95 16.31 9.95
CA LEU A 72 2.79 15.23 8.98
C LEU A 72 2.93 15.80 7.56
N ASP A 73 3.66 15.09 6.69
CA ASP A 73 3.87 15.51 5.31
C ASP A 73 2.58 15.41 4.49
N ARG A 74 2.18 16.52 3.85
CA ARG A 74 1.02 16.59 2.95
C ARG A 74 1.30 15.97 1.58
N GLY A 75 2.58 15.77 1.22
CA GLY A 75 3.01 15.09 0.01
C GLY A 75 2.80 13.57 0.04
N GLY A 76 2.43 13.02 1.21
CA GLY A 76 2.21 11.60 1.44
C GLY A 76 3.33 10.97 2.28
N GLY A 77 3.15 9.69 2.63
CA GLY A 77 4.11 8.98 3.47
C GLY A 77 3.51 7.76 4.15
N VAL A 78 4.28 7.16 5.05
CA VAL A 78 3.84 6.02 5.85
C VAL A 78 4.29 6.21 7.30
N ILE A 79 3.40 5.86 8.22
CA ILE A 79 3.70 5.73 9.64
C ILE A 79 3.64 4.25 10.01
N PHE A 80 4.77 3.70 10.46
CA PHE A 80 4.84 2.38 11.06
C PHE A 80 4.77 2.52 12.57
N TYR A 81 3.85 1.77 13.19
CA TYR A 81 3.71 1.71 14.63
C TYR A 81 4.41 0.47 15.17
N GLY A 82 5.39 0.67 16.05
CA GLY A 82 6.11 -0.39 16.74
C GLY A 82 5.96 -0.29 18.25
N LYS A 83 6.39 -1.33 18.96
CA LYS A 83 6.32 -1.38 20.43
C LYS A 83 7.14 -0.30 21.13
N LYS A 84 8.23 0.16 20.50
CA LYS A 84 9.17 1.14 21.09
C LYS A 84 8.91 2.58 20.64
N GLY A 85 8.08 2.78 19.62
CA GLY A 85 7.93 4.06 18.95
C GLY A 85 7.44 3.88 17.51
N ILE A 86 7.53 4.96 16.74
CA ILE A 86 7.10 4.99 15.34
C ILE A 86 8.27 5.20 14.39
N LEU A 87 8.17 4.66 13.18
CA LEU A 87 8.99 5.04 12.03
C LEU A 87 8.09 5.76 11.03
N MET A 88 8.45 6.99 10.71
CA MET A 88 7.79 7.78 9.67
C MET A 88 8.71 7.93 8.48
N HIS A 89 8.15 7.94 7.28
CA HIS A 89 8.86 8.38 6.10
C HIS A 89 7.89 9.13 5.17
N GLU A 90 8.45 10.00 4.35
CA GLU A 90 7.74 10.74 3.31
C GLU A 90 7.50 9.84 2.08
N THR A 91 6.98 10.41 1.02
CA THR A 91 6.68 9.68 -0.23
C THR A 91 7.90 8.92 -0.78
N TYR A 92 7.66 7.72 -1.28
CA TYR A 92 8.70 6.79 -1.77
C TYR A 92 9.75 6.36 -0.73
N GLY A 93 9.50 6.55 0.56
CA GLY A 93 10.45 6.16 1.60
C GLY A 93 11.55 7.18 1.85
N SER A 94 11.39 8.43 1.38
CA SER A 94 12.35 9.50 1.66
C SER A 94 12.30 9.93 3.11
N ASN A 95 13.41 10.53 3.57
CA ASN A 95 13.55 11.13 4.89
C ASN A 95 13.00 10.27 6.06
N PRO A 96 13.43 9.00 6.20
CA PRO A 96 12.95 8.16 7.29
C PRO A 96 13.39 8.72 8.65
N LYS A 97 12.45 8.88 9.57
CA LYS A 97 12.64 9.36 10.94
C LYS A 97 12.01 8.41 11.94
N LEU A 98 12.60 8.32 13.13
CA LEU A 98 12.07 7.56 14.25
C LEU A 98 11.70 8.47 15.40
N TYR A 99 10.59 8.14 16.08
CA TYR A 99 10.16 8.83 17.29
C TYR A 99 9.87 7.80 18.41
N PRO A 100 10.34 8.04 19.66
CA PRO A 100 11.11 9.22 20.09
C PRO A 100 12.50 9.30 19.43
N GLU A 101 13.04 10.51 19.30
CA GLU A 101 14.27 10.76 18.52
C GLU A 101 15.49 9.96 19.02
N SER A 102 15.49 9.57 20.29
CA SER A 102 16.49 8.67 20.88
C SER A 102 16.61 7.32 20.16
N LEU A 103 15.59 6.88 19.43
CA LEU A 103 15.65 5.67 18.61
C LEU A 103 16.58 5.83 17.39
N MET A 104 16.90 7.05 16.96
CA MET A 104 17.79 7.27 15.82
C MET A 104 19.20 6.76 16.08
N GLU A 105 19.73 6.89 17.30
CA GLU A 105 21.04 6.34 17.67
C GLU A 105 21.09 4.82 17.53
N VAL A 106 19.98 4.15 17.84
CA VAL A 106 19.85 2.69 17.65
C VAL A 106 19.78 2.36 16.16
N ALA A 107 19.03 3.14 15.38
CA ALA A 107 18.85 2.91 13.95
C ALA A 107 20.15 3.08 13.15
N LEU A 108 20.99 4.02 13.53
CA LEU A 108 22.30 4.23 12.90
C LEU A 108 23.25 3.04 13.05
N LYS A 109 23.03 2.20 14.08
CA LYS A 109 23.80 0.98 14.33
C LYS A 109 23.26 -0.23 13.57
N VAL A 110 22.09 -0.14 12.93
CA VAL A 110 21.50 -1.24 12.16
C VAL A 110 22.34 -1.49 10.90
N PRO A 111 22.91 -2.71 10.73
CA PRO A 111 23.71 -3.01 9.55
C PRO A 111 22.88 -2.90 8.27
N LYS A 112 23.51 -2.39 7.21
CA LYS A 112 22.91 -2.36 5.87
C LYS A 112 23.00 -3.78 5.28
N THR A 113 21.88 -4.50 5.28
CA THR A 113 21.84 -5.91 4.82
C THR A 113 21.29 -6.09 3.42
N TYR A 114 20.71 -5.05 2.82
CA TYR A 114 20.08 -5.12 1.51
C TYR A 114 20.86 -4.34 0.46
N PRO A 115 21.04 -4.89 -0.76
CA PRO A 115 21.65 -4.16 -1.85
C PRO A 115 20.81 -2.91 -2.15
N ARG A 116 21.50 -1.80 -2.39
CA ARG A 116 20.89 -0.55 -2.86
C ARG A 116 21.21 -0.42 -4.33
N ILE A 117 20.25 0.06 -5.12
CA ILE A 117 20.57 0.47 -6.48
C ILE A 117 21.50 1.67 -6.36
N GLU A 118 22.74 1.46 -6.79
CA GLU A 118 23.75 2.51 -6.84
C GLU A 118 23.20 3.71 -7.61
N SER A 119 23.50 4.88 -7.09
CA SER A 119 23.09 6.12 -7.72
C SER A 119 24.28 6.97 -8.01
N ASP A 120 24.50 7.24 -9.30
CA ASP A 120 25.26 8.40 -9.72
C ASP A 120 24.39 9.65 -9.46
N PRO A 121 24.84 10.61 -8.64
CA PRO A 121 24.13 11.87 -8.43
C PRO A 121 23.82 12.64 -9.72
N LYS A 122 24.55 12.37 -10.81
CA LYS A 122 24.40 13.01 -12.12
C LYS A 122 23.41 12.29 -13.04
N VAL A 123 22.94 11.10 -12.69
CA VAL A 123 22.05 10.28 -13.53
C VAL A 123 20.76 9.94 -12.76
N SER A 124 19.64 10.52 -13.18
CA SER A 124 18.30 10.13 -12.72
C SER A 124 17.62 9.30 -13.83
N PRO A 125 16.97 8.14 -13.59
CA PRO A 125 16.61 7.51 -12.31
C PRO A 125 17.07 6.04 -12.13
N LYS A 126 17.47 5.74 -10.89
CA LYS A 126 18.05 4.49 -10.35
C LYS A 126 17.34 3.20 -10.82
N HIS A 127 16.02 3.11 -10.65
CA HIS A 127 15.30 1.86 -10.92
C HIS A 127 15.18 1.52 -12.42
N ARG A 128 15.18 2.52 -13.31
CA ARG A 128 15.04 2.29 -14.77
C ARG A 128 16.29 1.63 -15.34
N MET A 129 17.47 2.02 -14.85
CA MET A 129 18.72 1.34 -15.22
C MET A 129 18.82 -0.05 -14.63
N ASN A 130 18.34 -0.29 -13.41
CA ASN A 130 18.19 -1.66 -12.90
C ASN A 130 17.32 -2.52 -13.82
N TRP A 131 16.19 -1.98 -14.30
CA TRP A 131 15.32 -2.68 -15.25
C TRP A 131 16.03 -2.97 -16.59
N ALA A 132 16.73 -1.99 -17.17
CA ALA A 132 17.51 -2.20 -18.40
C ALA A 132 18.61 -3.26 -18.21
N HIS A 133 19.33 -3.22 -17.09
CA HIS A 133 20.35 -4.21 -16.76
C HIS A 133 19.74 -5.60 -16.54
N ALA A 134 18.54 -5.70 -15.96
CA ALA A 134 17.84 -6.96 -15.81
C ALA A 134 17.43 -7.57 -17.16
N ILE A 135 16.97 -6.76 -18.12
CA ILE A 135 16.69 -7.22 -19.49
C ILE A 135 17.96 -7.77 -20.15
N MET A 136 19.10 -7.13 -19.92
CA MET A 136 20.40 -7.58 -20.44
C MET A 136 21.00 -8.79 -19.68
N GLY A 137 20.31 -9.33 -18.66
CA GLY A 137 20.84 -10.41 -17.82
C GLY A 137 21.99 -9.99 -16.89
N LYS A 138 22.23 -8.69 -16.72
CA LYS A 138 23.33 -8.12 -15.92
C LYS A 138 22.95 -7.80 -14.47
N ALA A 139 21.66 -7.87 -14.14
CA ALA A 139 21.16 -7.59 -12.79
C ALA A 139 19.87 -8.36 -12.51
N LYS A 140 19.52 -8.48 -11.22
CA LYS A 140 18.16 -8.90 -10.82
C LYS A 140 17.24 -7.68 -10.76
N ALA A 141 16.03 -7.81 -11.30
CA ALA A 141 15.02 -6.76 -11.19
C ALA A 141 14.62 -6.52 -9.73
N THR A 142 14.58 -5.25 -9.30
CA THR A 142 14.17 -4.89 -7.93
C THR A 142 12.65 -4.86 -7.71
N CYS A 143 11.88 -4.92 -8.78
CA CYS A 143 10.41 -4.93 -8.76
C CYS A 143 9.86 -6.06 -9.65
N PRO A 144 10.12 -7.33 -9.30
CA PRO A 144 9.69 -8.46 -10.12
C PRO A 144 8.17 -8.68 -10.03
N PHE A 145 7.57 -9.35 -11.03
CA PHE A 145 6.12 -9.54 -11.10
C PHE A 145 5.55 -10.31 -9.91
N GLU A 146 6.27 -11.28 -9.38
CA GLU A 146 5.85 -12.06 -8.21
C GLU A 146 5.66 -11.16 -6.99
N TYR A 147 6.40 -10.05 -6.89
CA TYR A 147 6.19 -9.04 -5.86
C TYR A 147 5.12 -8.02 -6.25
N ALA A 148 5.24 -7.44 -7.44
CA ALA A 148 4.41 -6.32 -7.89
C ALA A 148 2.94 -6.72 -8.01
N SER A 149 2.64 -7.92 -8.53
CA SER A 149 1.27 -8.44 -8.69
C SER A 149 0.50 -8.44 -7.36
N ARG A 150 1.07 -9.02 -6.30
CA ARG A 150 0.42 -9.10 -4.98
C ARG A 150 0.18 -7.73 -4.36
N LEU A 151 1.15 -6.81 -4.50
CA LEU A 151 0.98 -5.44 -4.02
C LEU A 151 -0.13 -4.72 -4.77
N THR A 152 -0.13 -4.81 -6.10
CA THR A 152 -1.16 -4.21 -6.95
C THR A 152 -2.54 -4.78 -6.63
N GLU A 153 -2.66 -6.09 -6.56
CA GLU A 153 -3.91 -6.77 -6.20
C GLU A 153 -4.42 -6.33 -4.83
N THR A 154 -3.54 -6.25 -3.83
CA THR A 154 -3.89 -5.73 -2.49
C THR A 154 -4.49 -4.32 -2.57
N MET A 155 -3.89 -3.41 -3.32
CA MET A 155 -4.42 -2.04 -3.46
C MET A 155 -5.75 -2.01 -4.23
N LEU A 156 -5.90 -2.85 -5.26
CA LEU A 156 -7.14 -2.98 -6.01
C LEU A 156 -8.29 -3.53 -5.16
N LEU A 157 -8.01 -4.42 -4.18
CA LEU A 157 -9.03 -4.88 -3.23
C LEU A 157 -9.64 -3.73 -2.42
N GLY A 158 -8.92 -2.63 -2.19
CA GLY A 158 -9.51 -1.43 -1.60
C GLY A 158 -10.56 -0.78 -2.47
N VAL A 159 -10.32 -0.72 -3.78
CA VAL A 159 -11.29 -0.22 -4.76
C VAL A 159 -12.51 -1.15 -4.81
N VAL A 160 -12.29 -2.46 -4.75
CA VAL A 160 -13.37 -3.46 -4.68
C VAL A 160 -14.21 -3.26 -3.43
N ALA A 161 -13.60 -3.04 -2.26
CA ALA A 161 -14.31 -2.74 -1.03
C ALA A 161 -15.16 -1.46 -1.15
N LEU A 162 -14.62 -0.39 -1.74
CA LEU A 162 -15.37 0.85 -1.99
C LEU A 162 -16.56 0.65 -2.92
N LYS A 163 -16.41 -0.16 -3.98
CA LYS A 163 -17.50 -0.51 -4.91
C LYS A 163 -18.55 -1.42 -4.27
N THR A 164 -18.13 -2.24 -3.31
CA THR A 164 -19.02 -3.17 -2.59
C THR A 164 -19.99 -2.44 -1.66
N GLY A 165 -19.60 -1.29 -1.13
CA GLY A 165 -20.45 -0.39 -0.34
C GLY A 165 -19.72 0.25 0.84
N GLN A 166 -20.11 1.48 1.18
CA GLN A 166 -19.53 2.25 2.29
C GLN A 166 -19.57 1.46 3.60
N GLY A 167 -18.41 1.22 4.22
CA GLY A 167 -18.29 0.49 5.48
C GLY A 167 -18.62 -1.01 5.39
N LYS A 168 -18.93 -1.55 4.19
CA LYS A 168 -19.17 -2.98 4.00
C LYS A 168 -17.84 -3.70 3.95
N ARG A 169 -17.65 -4.62 4.88
CA ARG A 169 -16.44 -5.44 4.96
C ARG A 169 -16.48 -6.59 3.96
N ILE A 170 -15.42 -6.76 3.19
CA ILE A 170 -15.17 -7.95 2.38
C ILE A 170 -14.10 -8.83 3.05
N LEU A 171 -14.28 -10.14 2.94
CA LEU A 171 -13.33 -11.18 3.33
C LEU A 171 -12.76 -11.79 2.06
N TYR A 172 -11.44 -11.82 1.95
CA TYR A 172 -10.75 -12.24 0.73
C TYR A 172 -9.86 -13.45 1.03
N ASP A 173 -10.06 -14.52 0.26
CA ASP A 173 -9.17 -15.67 0.21
C ASP A 173 -8.15 -15.46 -0.90
N GLY A 174 -6.93 -15.10 -0.53
CA GLY A 174 -5.83 -14.88 -1.48
C GLY A 174 -5.26 -16.15 -2.10
N ALA A 175 -5.62 -17.34 -1.60
CA ALA A 175 -5.23 -18.59 -2.25
C ALA A 175 -6.15 -18.90 -3.45
N SER A 176 -7.46 -18.68 -3.28
CA SER A 176 -8.45 -18.89 -4.35
C SER A 176 -8.69 -17.64 -5.20
N GLY A 177 -8.23 -16.46 -4.75
CA GLY A 177 -8.48 -15.19 -5.40
C GLY A 177 -9.95 -14.76 -5.36
N THR A 178 -10.64 -15.01 -4.24
CA THR A 178 -12.12 -14.87 -4.16
C THR A 178 -12.56 -14.11 -2.92
N ILE A 179 -13.63 -13.32 -3.04
CA ILE A 179 -14.35 -12.73 -1.91
C ILE A 179 -15.39 -13.72 -1.41
N THR A 180 -15.33 -14.08 -0.13
CA THR A 180 -16.07 -15.22 0.43
C THR A 180 -17.38 -14.86 1.13
N ASN A 181 -17.54 -13.61 1.55
CA ASN A 181 -18.72 -13.17 2.33
C ASN A 181 -19.67 -12.23 1.57
N VAL A 182 -19.30 -11.80 0.36
CA VAL A 182 -20.09 -10.90 -0.49
C VAL A 182 -19.96 -11.38 -1.93
N ALA A 183 -20.77 -12.38 -2.29
CA ALA A 183 -20.63 -13.10 -3.56
C ALA A 183 -20.67 -12.14 -4.77
N GLU A 184 -21.56 -11.15 -4.74
CA GLU A 184 -21.71 -10.15 -5.78
C GLU A 184 -20.46 -9.29 -5.99
N ALA A 185 -19.61 -9.11 -4.98
CA ALA A 185 -18.39 -8.31 -5.10
C ALA A 185 -17.32 -8.97 -5.99
N ASN A 186 -17.41 -10.29 -6.20
CA ASN A 186 -16.50 -11.00 -7.11
C ASN A 186 -16.59 -10.51 -8.55
N GLN A 187 -17.71 -9.89 -8.94
CA GLN A 187 -17.84 -9.26 -10.27
C GLN A 187 -16.77 -8.18 -10.51
N TYR A 188 -16.24 -7.56 -9.45
CA TYR A 188 -15.24 -6.51 -9.54
C TYR A 188 -13.80 -7.04 -9.62
N LEU A 189 -13.59 -8.35 -9.40
CA LEU A 189 -12.26 -8.99 -9.50
C LEU A 189 -11.88 -9.35 -10.92
N LYS A 190 -12.85 -9.34 -11.84
CA LYS A 190 -12.64 -9.70 -13.25
C LYS A 190 -13.14 -8.59 -14.16
N ARG A 191 -12.57 -8.54 -15.36
CA ARG A 191 -13.01 -7.66 -16.43
C ARG A 191 -13.65 -8.51 -17.52
N GLU A 192 -14.83 -8.11 -17.95
CA GLU A 192 -15.37 -8.58 -19.22
C GLU A 192 -14.63 -7.90 -20.37
N TYR A 193 -13.94 -8.69 -21.18
CA TYR A 193 -13.26 -8.19 -22.37
C TYR A 193 -14.28 -7.89 -23.46
N ARG A 194 -13.99 -6.85 -24.25
CA ARG A 194 -14.78 -6.55 -25.44
C ARG A 194 -14.71 -7.73 -26.40
N THR A 195 -15.82 -8.07 -27.05
CA THR A 195 -15.89 -9.11 -28.08
C THR A 195 -14.73 -8.98 -29.08
N GLY A 196 -14.01 -10.08 -29.31
CA GLY A 196 -12.82 -10.14 -30.18
C GLY A 196 -11.47 -10.00 -29.47
N TRP A 197 -11.45 -9.77 -28.15
CA TRP A 197 -10.22 -9.67 -27.35
C TRP A 197 -10.20 -10.75 -26.25
N SER A 198 -9.09 -11.50 -26.13
CA SER A 198 -8.85 -12.48 -25.06
C SER A 198 -7.40 -12.38 -24.55
N LEU A 199 -7.17 -12.80 -23.30
CA LEU A 199 -5.85 -12.99 -22.68
C LEU A 199 -5.49 -14.46 -22.60
#